data_AF-A0A7Y1TC25-F1
#
_entry.id   AF-A0A7Y1TC25-F1
#
_cell.length_a   1.000
_cell.length_b   1.000
_cell.length_c   1.000
_cell.angle_alpha   90.00
_cell.angle_beta   90.00
_cell.angle_gamma   90.00
#
_symmetry.space_group_name_H-M   'P 1'
#
loop_
_entity.id
_entity.type
_entity.pdbx_description
1 polymer ?
#
loop_
_entity_poly.entity_id
_entity_poly.type
_entity_poly.pdbx_seq_one_letter_code
_entity_poly.pdbx_strand_id
1 'polypeptide(L)'
;MPAIDILFEPYHHAKLSLPNRIAMAPMTRENAPGGIVNQKMIDYYVRRAKGGVGLIITEGACIDHIAATGFPNVPFIGREDTAEGWRQLVDAVQSAGAKVGSQLWHVGAMRRPGME
;
A
#
# COMPACT_ATOMS: atom_id res chain seq x y z
N MET A 1 4.81 33.12 -1.16
CA MET A 1 4.78 31.73 -1.63
C MET A 1 3.35 31.44 -2.07
N PRO A 2 3.10 31.06 -3.33
CA PRO A 2 1.77 30.59 -3.73
C PRO A 2 1.29 29.46 -2.82
N ALA A 3 -0.03 29.39 -2.59
CA ALA A 3 -0.65 28.45 -1.65
C ALA A 3 -0.35 26.97 -1.95
N ILE A 4 0.15 26.64 -3.14
CA ILE A 4 0.49 25.28 -3.55
C ILE A 4 1.88 24.82 -3.06
N ASP A 5 2.82 25.74 -2.80
CA ASP A 5 4.20 25.41 -2.41
C ASP A 5 4.24 24.61 -1.10
N ILE A 6 3.26 24.86 -0.23
CA ILE A 6 3.07 24.19 1.06
C ILE A 6 2.97 22.66 0.92
N LEU A 7 2.52 22.15 -0.23
CA LEU A 7 2.43 20.72 -0.50
C LEU A 7 3.80 20.07 -0.72
N PHE A 8 4.78 20.84 -1.21
CA PHE A 8 6.12 20.35 -1.53
C PHE A 8 7.12 20.55 -0.38
N GLU A 9 6.72 21.25 0.69
CA GLU A 9 7.52 21.36 1.89
C GLU A 9 7.58 20.03 2.66
N PRO A 10 8.73 19.68 3.26
CA PRO A 10 8.84 18.51 4.12
C PRO A 10 7.83 18.50 5.27
N TYR A 11 7.49 17.30 5.73
CA TYR A 11 6.73 17.08 6.95
C TYR A 11 7.58 16.27 7.92
N HIS A 12 7.71 16.78 9.15
CA HIS A 12 8.50 16.14 10.21
C HIS A 12 7.63 15.92 11.44
N HIS A 13 7.61 14.67 11.91
CA HIS A 13 7.04 14.23 13.17
C HIS A 13 8.04 13.28 13.83
N ALA A 14 7.99 13.13 15.17
CA ALA A 14 8.95 12.33 15.94
C ALA A 14 9.12 10.88 15.43
N LYS A 15 8.09 10.33 14.77
CA LYS A 15 8.05 8.96 14.24
C LYS A 15 8.00 8.88 12.71
N LEU A 16 7.88 10.00 12.00
CA LEU A 16 7.66 10.01 10.56
C LEU A 16 8.24 11.28 9.93
N SER A 17 9.10 11.11 8.95
CA SER A 17 9.65 12.19 8.14
C SER A 17 9.31 11.92 6.68
N LEU A 18 8.69 12.90 6.01
CA LEU A 18 8.31 12.86 4.61
C LEU A 18 8.96 14.01 3.84
N PRO A 19 9.37 13.79 2.58
CA PRO A 19 10.01 14.84 1.77
C PRO A 19 9.02 15.93 1.33
N ASN A 20 7.72 15.65 1.38
CA ASN A 20 6.63 16.56 1.02
C ASN A 20 5.33 16.12 1.73
N ARG A 21 4.24 16.88 1.53
CA ARG A 21 2.92 16.63 2.12
C ARG A 21 1.96 15.90 1.18
N ILE A 22 2.50 15.22 0.16
CA ILE A 22 1.72 14.47 -0.83
C ILE A 22 1.69 13.00 -0.40
N ALA A 23 0.50 12.56 -0.02
CA ALA A 23 0.21 11.17 0.28
C ALA A 23 -0.67 10.56 -0.81
N MET A 24 -0.30 9.39 -1.30
CA MET A 24 -1.17 8.57 -2.13
C MET A 24 -2.13 7.79 -1.24
N ALA A 25 -3.43 7.99 -1.47
CA ALA A 25 -4.50 7.25 -0.82
C ALA A 25 -4.50 5.76 -1.22
N PRO A 26 -5.04 4.87 -0.37
CA PRO A 26 -5.22 3.46 -0.71
C PRO A 26 -6.18 3.30 -1.89
N MET A 27 -5.75 2.62 -2.94
CA MET A 27 -6.54 2.35 -4.15
C MET A 27 -6.45 0.87 -4.51
N THR A 28 -7.49 0.10 -4.18
CA THR A 28 -7.55 -1.34 -4.44
C THR A 28 -7.65 -1.63 -5.94
N ARG A 29 -6.76 -2.50 -6.44
CA ARG A 29 -6.59 -2.79 -7.88
C ARG A 29 -6.88 -4.23 -8.27
N GLU A 30 -7.08 -5.10 -7.27
CA GLU A 30 -7.32 -6.53 -7.49
C GLU A 30 -6.23 -7.20 -8.35
N ASN A 31 -4.96 -6.89 -8.05
CA ASN A 31 -3.80 -7.37 -8.81
C ASN A 31 -2.83 -8.22 -7.98
N ALA A 32 -3.32 -8.84 -6.90
CA ALA A 32 -2.60 -9.79 -6.04
C ALA A 32 -3.20 -11.20 -6.19
N PRO A 33 -2.94 -11.91 -7.31
CA PRO A 33 -3.42 -13.28 -7.48
C PRO A 33 -2.90 -14.16 -6.33
N GLY A 34 -3.79 -14.96 -5.74
CA GLY A 34 -3.48 -15.79 -4.57
C GLY A 34 -3.25 -15.01 -3.26
N GLY A 35 -3.51 -13.69 -3.27
CA GLY A 35 -3.27 -12.81 -2.13
C GLY A 35 -1.82 -12.35 -1.99
N ILE A 36 -0.96 -12.66 -2.98
CA ILE A 36 0.49 -12.42 -2.89
C ILE A 36 0.88 -11.19 -3.70
N VAL A 37 1.72 -10.35 -3.10
CA VAL A 37 2.33 -9.20 -3.78
C VAL A 37 3.22 -9.69 -4.91
N ASN A 38 2.99 -9.19 -6.12
CA ASN A 38 3.77 -9.52 -7.31
C ASN A 38 4.55 -8.32 -7.86
N GLN A 39 5.42 -8.57 -8.84
CA GLN A 39 6.23 -7.53 -9.46
C GLN A 39 5.41 -6.37 -10.04
N LYS A 40 4.25 -6.64 -10.64
CA LYS A 40 3.38 -5.57 -11.20
C LYS A 40 2.88 -4.62 -10.12
N MET A 41 2.58 -5.14 -8.92
CA MET A 41 2.21 -4.31 -7.77
C MET A 41 3.39 -3.46 -7.30
N ILE A 42 4.59 -4.05 -7.20
CA ILE A 42 5.83 -3.35 -6.81
C ILE A 42 6.11 -2.21 -7.79
N ASP A 43 6.19 -2.51 -9.09
CA ASP A 43 6.48 -1.54 -10.14
C ASP A 43 5.50 -0.37 -10.13
N TYR A 44 4.22 -0.66 -9.85
CA TYR A 44 3.20 0.37 -9.76
C TYR A 44 3.48 1.37 -8.63
N TYR A 45 3.85 0.90 -7.43
CA TYR A 45 4.14 1.81 -6.30
C TYR A 45 5.48 2.51 -6.48
N VAL A 46 6.49 1.82 -7.00
CA VAL A 46 7.79 2.42 -7.37
C VAL A 46 7.60 3.57 -8.35
N ARG A 47 6.72 3.42 -9.36
CA ARG A 47 6.40 4.52 -10.28
C ARG A 47 5.82 5.75 -9.57
N ARG A 48 5.04 5.58 -8.49
CA ARG A 48 4.48 6.72 -7.72
C ARG A 48 5.52 7.37 -6.84
N ALA A 49 6.38 6.56 -6.20
CA ALA A 49 7.52 7.06 -5.44
C ALA A 49 8.45 7.90 -6.33
N LYS A 50 8.84 7.37 -7.50
CA LYS A 50 9.64 8.10 -8.51
C LYS A 50 8.94 9.35 -9.06
N GLY A 51 7.60 9.38 -9.01
CA GLY A 51 6.80 10.55 -9.37
C GLY A 51 6.75 11.65 -8.30
N GLY A 52 7.41 11.46 -7.16
CA GLY A 52 7.52 12.46 -6.09
C GLY A 52 6.50 12.34 -4.97
N VAL A 53 5.73 11.24 -4.89
CA VAL A 53 4.86 10.98 -3.73
C VAL A 53 5.70 10.71 -2.48
N GLY A 54 5.49 11.47 -1.40
CA GLY A 54 6.24 11.32 -0.16
C GLY A 54 5.82 10.13 0.71
N LEU A 55 4.51 9.82 0.72
CA LEU A 55 3.93 8.68 1.44
C LEU A 55 2.98 7.88 0.55
N ILE A 56 3.19 6.57 0.47
CA ILE A 56 2.30 5.64 -0.22
C ILE A 56 1.55 4.81 0.81
N ILE A 57 0.22 4.90 0.79
CA ILE A 57 -0.65 3.94 1.49
C ILE A 57 -1.06 2.91 0.43
N THR A 58 -0.71 1.65 0.64
CA THR A 58 -1.02 0.59 -0.33
C THR A 58 -2.52 0.34 -0.41
N GLU A 59 -2.94 -0.51 -1.34
CA GLU A 59 -4.30 -1.02 -1.35
C GLU A 59 -4.67 -1.77 -0.05
N GLY A 60 -5.96 -2.02 0.11
CA GLY A 60 -6.48 -2.79 1.23
C GLY A 60 -5.86 -4.19 1.26
N ALA A 61 -5.08 -4.45 2.31
CA ALA A 61 -4.47 -5.73 2.59
C ALA A 61 -5.31 -6.47 3.63
N CYS A 62 -5.91 -7.58 3.22
CA CYS A 62 -6.70 -8.43 4.11
C CYS A 62 -5.81 -9.05 5.18
N ILE A 63 -6.27 -9.03 6.42
CA ILE A 63 -5.64 -9.82 7.49
C ILE A 63 -5.79 -11.32 7.20
N ASP A 64 -4.98 -12.15 7.84
CA ASP A 64 -5.04 -13.62 7.74
C ASP A 64 -6.31 -14.19 8.42
N HIS A 65 -7.45 -14.00 7.77
CA HIS A 65 -8.74 -14.47 8.21
C HIS A 65 -9.67 -14.67 7.02
N ILE A 66 -10.32 -15.84 6.93
CA ILE A 66 -11.22 -16.26 5.84
C ILE A 66 -12.40 -15.29 5.59
N ALA A 67 -12.80 -14.53 6.61
CA ALA A 67 -13.89 -13.55 6.50
C ALA A 67 -13.42 -12.13 6.10
N ALA A 68 -12.11 -11.90 5.96
CA ALA A 68 -11.58 -10.56 5.75
C ALA A 68 -11.80 -10.02 4.33
N THR A 69 -11.88 -10.91 3.34
CA THR A 69 -11.98 -10.55 1.92
C THR A 69 -13.41 -10.58 1.39
N GLY A 70 -13.65 -9.76 0.37
CA GLY A 70 -14.82 -9.82 -0.51
C GLY A 70 -14.43 -9.76 -1.99
N PHE A 71 -13.13 -9.85 -2.29
CA PHE A 71 -12.55 -9.57 -3.60
C PHE A 71 -11.47 -10.62 -3.95
N PRO A 72 -11.44 -11.16 -5.18
CA PRO A 72 -10.63 -12.33 -5.54
C PRO A 72 -9.11 -12.14 -5.56
N ASN A 73 -8.61 -10.90 -5.72
CA ASN A 73 -7.18 -10.66 -5.96
C ASN A 73 -6.63 -9.49 -5.13
N VAL A 74 -7.07 -9.38 -3.87
CA VAL A 74 -6.54 -8.39 -2.93
C VAL A 74 -5.41 -9.00 -2.11
N PRO A 75 -4.36 -8.24 -1.77
CA PRO A 75 -3.24 -8.82 -1.06
C PRO A 75 -3.65 -9.21 0.35
N PHE A 76 -3.09 -10.30 0.86
CA PHE A 76 -3.16 -10.65 2.27
C PHE A 76 -1.90 -10.16 2.98
N ILE A 77 -2.02 -9.87 4.26
CA ILE A 77 -0.89 -9.54 5.15
C ILE A 77 -1.01 -10.36 6.43
N GLY A 78 0.11 -10.93 6.88
CA GLY A 78 0.19 -11.77 8.08
C GLY A 78 0.25 -13.27 7.80
N ARG A 79 -0.06 -13.72 6.57
CA ARG A 79 0.22 -15.09 6.12
C ARG A 79 1.71 -15.28 5.89
N GLU A 80 2.23 -16.46 6.24
CA GLU A 80 3.65 -16.81 6.06
C GLU A 80 4.12 -16.63 4.61
N ASP A 81 3.31 -17.05 3.64
CA ASP A 81 3.64 -16.98 2.21
C ASP A 81 3.55 -15.57 1.59
N THR A 82 3.01 -14.60 2.32
CA THR A 82 2.91 -13.20 1.85
C THR A 82 4.08 -12.33 2.27
N ALA A 83 4.84 -12.75 3.30
CA ALA A 83 5.84 -11.92 3.96
C ALA A 83 6.95 -11.43 3.01
N GLU A 84 7.47 -12.32 2.16
CA GLU A 84 8.55 -11.99 1.23
C GLU A 84 8.11 -10.99 0.16
N GLY A 85 6.89 -11.13 -0.39
CA GLY A 85 6.36 -10.17 -1.36
C GLY A 85 6.18 -8.78 -0.77
N TRP A 86 5.72 -8.69 0.48
CA TRP A 86 5.62 -7.41 1.20
C TRP A 86 6.99 -6.80 1.48
N ARG A 87 7.97 -7.60 1.90
CA ARG A 87 9.35 -7.13 2.11
C ARG A 87 9.92 -6.50 0.83
N GLN A 88 9.80 -7.19 -0.30
CA GLN A 88 10.26 -6.68 -1.59
C GLN A 88 9.58 -5.37 -1.99
N LEU A 89 8.26 -5.25 -1.78
CA LEU A 89 7.52 -4.01 -2.05
C LEU A 89 8.01 -2.87 -1.17
N VAL A 90 8.17 -3.11 0.13
CA VAL A 90 8.63 -2.09 1.08
C VAL A 90 10.03 -1.61 0.71
N ASP A 91 10.95 -2.54 0.48
CA ASP A 91 12.34 -2.25 0.11
C ASP A 91 12.40 -1.43 -1.19
N ALA A 92 11.65 -1.84 -2.22
CA ALA A 92 11.65 -1.16 -3.51
C ALA A 92 11.06 0.26 -3.43
N VAL A 93 9.97 0.46 -2.68
CA VAL A 93 9.35 1.78 -2.53
C VAL A 93 10.23 2.73 -1.70
N GLN A 94 10.83 2.22 -0.62
CA GLN A 94 11.77 3.02 0.18
C GLN A 94 13.03 3.37 -0.60
N SER A 95 13.57 2.43 -1.38
CA SER A 95 14.72 2.69 -2.27
C SER A 95 14.40 3.72 -3.35
N ALA A 96 13.13 3.86 -3.73
CA ALA A 96 12.65 4.88 -4.66
C ALA A 96 12.36 6.25 -3.99
N GLY A 97 12.63 6.40 -2.69
CA GLY A 97 12.58 7.68 -1.97
C GLY A 97 11.26 8.01 -1.27
N ALA A 98 10.30 7.08 -1.22
CA ALA A 98 9.01 7.29 -0.55
C ALA A 98 8.88 6.44 0.73
N LYS A 99 8.10 6.93 1.69
CA LYS A 99 7.61 6.08 2.78
C LYS A 99 6.42 5.24 2.30
N VAL A 100 6.21 4.09 2.93
CA VAL A 100 5.13 3.18 2.57
C VAL A 100 4.49 2.56 3.81
N GLY A 101 3.18 2.44 3.80
CA GLY A 101 2.41 1.74 4.82
C GLY A 101 1.27 0.95 4.20
N SER A 102 0.92 -0.18 4.81
CA SER A 102 -0.20 -1.01 4.36
C SER A 102 -1.51 -0.58 5.01
N GLN A 103 -2.58 -0.50 4.22
CA GLN A 103 -3.94 -0.36 4.76
C GLN A 103 -4.44 -1.74 5.20
N LEU A 104 -4.40 -2.02 6.50
CA LEU A 104 -5.02 -3.23 7.04
C LEU A 104 -6.54 -3.17 6.82
N TRP A 105 -7.10 -4.27 6.33
CA TRP A 105 -8.47 -4.26 5.83
C TRP A 105 -9.26 -5.52 6.18
N HIS A 106 -10.53 -5.32 6.51
CA HIS A 106 -11.55 -6.36 6.66
C HIS A 106 -12.86 -5.78 6.09
N VAL A 107 -13.46 -6.44 5.10
CA VAL A 107 -14.62 -5.89 4.38
C VAL A 107 -15.93 -5.92 5.17
N GLY A 108 -15.99 -6.74 6.22
CA GLY A 108 -17.16 -6.88 7.07
C GLY A 108 -18.34 -7.47 6.28
N ALA A 109 -19.52 -6.86 6.38
CA ALA A 109 -20.72 -7.33 5.71
C ALA A 109 -20.68 -7.20 4.17
N MET A 110 -19.69 -6.53 3.60
CA MET A 110 -19.51 -6.43 2.14
C MET A 110 -18.92 -7.70 1.52
N ARG A 111 -18.68 -8.76 2.31
CA ARG A 111 -18.22 -10.07 1.83
C ARG A 111 -19.25 -10.69 0.87
N ARG A 112 -18.76 -11.28 -0.21
CA ARG A 112 -19.60 -12.00 -1.18
C ARG A 112 -19.70 -13.48 -0.81
N PRO A 113 -20.86 -14.12 -1.01
CA PRO A 113 -20.99 -15.58 -0.81
C PRO A 113 -19.93 -16.34 -1.62
N GLY A 114 -19.31 -17.34 -0.99
CA GLY A 114 -18.30 -18.20 -1.62
C GLY A 114 -16.89 -17.61 -1.73
N MET A 115 -16.63 -16.42 -1.15
CA MET A 115 -15.28 -15.84 -1.09
C MET A 115 -14.59 -16.22 0.21
N GLU A 116 -13.54 -17.03 0.16
CA GLU A 116 -12.68 -17.41 1.29
C GLU A 116 -11.35 -16.64 1.27
#